data_AF-A0AAV9IAP5-F1
#
_entry.id   AF-A0AAV9IAP5-F1
#
_cell.length_a   1.000
_cell.length_b   1.000
_cell.length_c   1.000
_cell.angle_alpha   90.00
_cell.angle_beta   90.00
_cell.angle_gamma   90.00
#
_symmetry.space_group_name_H-M   'P 1'
#
loop_
_entity.id
_entity.type
_entity.pdbx_description
1 polymer ?
#
loop_
_entity_poly.entity_id
_entity_poly.type
_entity_poly.pdbx_seq_one_letter_code
_entity_poly.pdbx_strand_id
1 'polypeptide(L)'
;MRSGKRKHKENSEYGIFVGNLPFAWLEDDVRNIFRSYGTVVDVQVPRNREQRQLNRGFAFVYFSSKEEALAATTISGSRLDGRNIKVELVDDDVDNRNDHGKETELVYEEIAKSGKPTAAASQAYEWGGKPIAPPNENVGPKETPNFAPSGALYKEQRVTRCGKELKFVEPLDAKRPDKRWRLYVFKNGKLLQGEDGVFYVDQKSCYLFGRDRDVVDIPIDHPSASKQHAVLQFRQVIPKNGDRLVTKPYIMDLESTNGTFLNNERIEALRYYELLPKDVLRFGHSSREFVILTTDYRE
;
A
#
# COMPACT_ATOMS: atom_id res chain seq x y z
N MET A 1 -10.91 -18.63 38.93
CA MET A 1 -11.96 -18.95 37.93
C MET A 1 -11.33 -19.08 36.55
N ARG A 2 -11.76 -20.11 35.82
CA ARG A 2 -11.17 -20.65 34.59
C ARG A 2 -11.23 -19.68 33.40
N SER A 3 -10.27 -19.78 32.49
CA SER A 3 -10.59 -20.00 31.07
C SER A 3 -9.48 -20.84 30.46
N GLY A 4 -9.74 -22.15 30.37
CA GLY A 4 -8.80 -23.14 29.86
C GLY A 4 -8.48 -22.91 28.38
N LYS A 5 -7.21 -23.12 28.04
CA LYS A 5 -6.80 -23.38 26.65
C LYS A 5 -7.57 -24.61 26.18
N ARG A 6 -8.50 -24.44 25.25
CA ARG A 6 -9.11 -25.57 24.54
C ARG A 6 -8.01 -26.18 23.68
N LYS A 7 -7.48 -27.33 24.12
CA LYS A 7 -6.80 -28.27 23.23
C LYS A 7 -7.91 -29.01 22.47
N HIS A 8 -7.95 -28.80 21.17
CA HIS A 8 -8.75 -29.53 20.17
C HIS A 8 -7.88 -29.51 18.90
N LYS A 9 -7.74 -30.55 18.09
CA LYS A 9 -7.81 -32.01 18.23
C LYS A 9 -7.05 -32.46 16.97
N GLU A 10 -6.05 -33.32 17.12
CA GLU A 10 -5.31 -33.93 16.00
C GLU A 10 -6.31 -34.71 15.11
N ASN A 11 -6.85 -34.07 14.08
CA ASN A 11 -7.48 -34.61 12.87
C ASN A 11 -8.42 -33.58 12.25
N SER A 12 -7.86 -32.63 11.52
CA SER A 12 -8.64 -31.78 10.61
C SER A 12 -7.77 -31.48 9.41
N GLU A 13 -7.61 -32.47 8.54
CA GLU A 13 -6.68 -32.49 7.39
C GLU A 13 -7.02 -31.47 6.29
N TYR A 14 -8.16 -30.76 6.36
CA TYR A 14 -8.63 -29.88 5.29
C TYR A 14 -9.23 -28.57 5.84
N GLY A 15 -8.39 -27.53 5.92
CA GLY A 15 -8.78 -26.18 6.34
C GLY A 15 -9.06 -25.24 5.17
N ILE A 16 -9.98 -24.29 5.37
CA ILE A 16 -10.13 -23.10 4.53
C ILE A 16 -9.90 -21.84 5.35
N PHE A 17 -9.32 -20.83 4.70
CA PHE A 17 -9.21 -19.47 5.19
C PHE A 17 -10.30 -18.61 4.57
N VAL A 18 -11.06 -17.92 5.43
CA VAL A 18 -12.12 -16.98 5.04
C VAL A 18 -11.68 -15.58 5.43
N GLY A 19 -11.30 -14.77 4.45
CA GLY A 19 -10.90 -13.37 4.60
C GLY A 19 -12.02 -12.38 4.26
N ASN A 20 -11.83 -11.14 4.74
CA ASN A 20 -12.76 -10.02 4.57
C ASN A 20 -14.18 -10.27 5.12
N LEU A 21 -14.24 -11.01 6.24
CA LEU A 21 -15.48 -11.30 6.94
C LEU A 21 -16.09 -10.02 7.55
N PRO A 22 -17.42 -9.85 7.56
CA PRO A 22 -18.06 -8.76 8.30
C PRO A 22 -17.70 -8.82 9.78
N PHE A 23 -17.34 -7.67 10.38
CA PHE A 23 -16.84 -7.63 11.76
C PHE A 23 -17.85 -8.08 12.82
N ALA A 24 -19.13 -8.08 12.46
CA ALA A 24 -20.24 -8.51 13.30
C ALA A 24 -20.43 -10.02 13.35
N TRP A 25 -19.85 -10.78 12.42
CA TRP A 25 -20.08 -12.22 12.31
C TRP A 25 -19.37 -13.00 13.41
N LEU A 26 -20.09 -13.94 14.01
CA LEU A 26 -19.58 -14.86 15.01
C LEU A 26 -19.33 -16.25 14.42
N GLU A 27 -18.75 -17.14 15.23
CA GLU A 27 -18.48 -18.52 14.85
C GLU A 27 -19.73 -19.25 14.33
N ASP A 28 -20.89 -18.97 14.95
CA ASP A 28 -22.16 -19.58 14.58
C ASP A 28 -22.66 -19.12 13.19
N ASP A 29 -22.46 -17.85 12.84
CA ASP A 29 -22.85 -17.31 11.52
C ASP A 29 -22.00 -17.92 10.40
N VAL A 30 -20.69 -18.03 10.63
CA VAL A 30 -19.76 -18.68 9.71
C VAL A 30 -20.14 -20.15 9.55
N ARG A 31 -20.37 -20.87 10.66
CA ARG A 31 -20.78 -22.28 10.62
C ARG A 31 -22.08 -22.47 9.82
N ASN A 32 -23.06 -21.58 9.95
CA ASN A 32 -24.34 -21.67 9.24
C ASN A 32 -24.19 -21.52 7.72
N ILE A 33 -23.34 -20.61 7.25
CA ILE A 33 -23.10 -20.40 5.82
C ILE A 33 -22.31 -21.57 5.22
N PHE A 34 -21.28 -22.03 5.90
CA PHE A 34 -20.39 -23.07 5.37
C PHE A 34 -20.98 -24.49 5.48
N ARG A 35 -22.03 -24.68 6.28
CA ARG A 35 -22.77 -25.95 6.38
C ARG A 35 -23.45 -26.37 5.07
N SER A 36 -23.79 -25.43 4.18
CA SER A 36 -24.37 -25.79 2.87
C SER A 36 -23.36 -26.41 1.90
N TYR A 37 -22.07 -26.22 2.15
CA TYR A 37 -20.98 -26.70 1.28
C TYR A 37 -20.31 -27.98 1.80
N GLY A 38 -20.50 -28.31 3.08
CA GLY A 38 -19.98 -29.55 3.66
C GLY A 38 -20.14 -29.66 5.17
N THR A 39 -19.60 -30.74 5.72
CA THR A 39 -19.62 -31.03 7.16
C THR A 39 -18.49 -30.27 7.86
N VAL A 40 -18.84 -29.17 8.51
CA VAL A 40 -17.90 -28.33 9.26
C VAL A 40 -17.49 -29.02 10.57
N VAL A 41 -16.21 -29.38 10.70
CA VAL A 41 -15.62 -30.04 11.87
C VAL A 41 -15.28 -29.04 12.96
N ASP A 42 -14.66 -27.92 12.60
CA ASP A 42 -14.29 -26.86 13.53
C ASP A 42 -14.30 -25.48 12.85
N VAL A 43 -14.55 -24.43 13.64
CA VAL A 43 -14.54 -23.04 13.17
C VAL A 43 -13.79 -22.18 14.17
N GLN A 44 -12.74 -21.51 13.72
CA GLN A 44 -11.96 -20.59 14.53
C GLN A 44 -12.10 -19.16 13.99
N VAL A 45 -12.72 -18.28 14.79
CA VAL A 45 -12.85 -16.86 14.48
C VAL A 45 -12.03 -16.04 15.48
N PRO A 46 -10.79 -15.62 15.14
CA PRO A 46 -9.99 -14.77 16.02
C PRO A 46 -10.68 -13.43 16.29
N ARG A 47 -10.90 -13.13 17.57
CA ARG A 47 -11.52 -11.87 18.01
C ARG A 47 -10.50 -10.77 18.19
N ASN A 48 -10.91 -9.53 17.98
CA ASN A 48 -10.05 -8.37 18.18
C ASN A 48 -9.75 -8.19 19.69
N ARG A 49 -8.50 -7.89 20.03
CA ARG A 49 -8.02 -7.73 21.41
C ARG A 49 -8.55 -6.44 22.06
N GLU A 50 -8.76 -5.39 21.26
CA GLU A 50 -9.21 -4.08 21.73
C GLU A 50 -10.74 -3.96 21.77
N GLN A 51 -11.43 -4.56 20.79
CA GLN A 51 -12.88 -4.60 20.71
C GLN A 51 -13.36 -6.05 20.74
N ARG A 52 -13.52 -6.60 21.95
CA ARG A 52 -13.81 -8.03 22.20
C ARG A 52 -15.12 -8.55 21.59
N GLN A 53 -15.98 -7.63 21.13
CA GLN A 53 -17.24 -7.91 20.46
C GLN A 53 -17.10 -8.05 18.93
N LEU A 54 -15.98 -7.65 18.35
CA LEU A 54 -15.74 -7.71 16.89
C LEU A 54 -14.68 -8.76 16.55
N ASN A 55 -14.88 -9.44 15.41
CA ASN A 55 -13.87 -10.33 14.85
C ASN A 55 -12.74 -9.54 14.17
N ARG A 56 -11.61 -10.19 13.87
CA ARG A 56 -10.48 -9.56 13.16
C ARG A 56 -10.65 -9.49 11.64
N GLY A 57 -11.86 -9.77 11.13
CA GLY A 57 -12.18 -9.78 9.70
C GLY A 57 -11.79 -11.06 8.97
N PHE A 58 -11.48 -12.14 9.69
CA PHE A 58 -11.18 -13.43 9.10
C PHE A 58 -11.57 -14.61 10.01
N ALA A 59 -11.73 -15.79 9.42
CA ALA A 59 -12.05 -17.04 10.08
C ALA A 59 -11.31 -18.21 9.42
N PHE A 60 -11.03 -19.25 10.19
CA PHE A 60 -10.59 -20.55 9.71
C PHE A 60 -11.72 -21.56 9.89
N VAL A 61 -12.02 -22.32 8.86
CA VAL A 61 -13.07 -23.36 8.89
C VAL A 61 -12.44 -24.67 8.45
N TYR A 62 -12.67 -25.72 9.22
CA TYR A 62 -12.14 -27.05 8.94
C TYR A 62 -13.27 -27.97 8.51
N PHE A 63 -13.06 -28.70 7.42
CA PHE A 63 -14.01 -29.65 6.86
C PHE A 63 -13.57 -31.09 7.07
N SER A 64 -14.51 -32.00 6.87
CA SER A 64 -14.24 -33.44 6.97
C SER A 64 -13.59 -34.02 5.71
N SER A 65 -13.76 -33.37 4.56
CA SER A 65 -13.22 -33.83 3.27
C SER A 65 -12.63 -32.67 2.45
N LYS A 66 -11.60 -32.98 1.64
CA LYS A 66 -10.98 -32.06 0.69
C LYS A 66 -11.96 -31.54 -0.36
N GLU A 67 -12.90 -32.39 -0.79
CA GLU A 67 -13.92 -32.02 -1.79
C GLU A 67 -14.89 -30.97 -1.24
N GLU A 68 -15.25 -31.07 0.04
CA GLU A 68 -16.09 -30.10 0.74
C GLU A 68 -15.37 -28.73 0.87
N ALA A 69 -14.08 -28.75 1.16
CA ALA A 69 -13.25 -27.54 1.22
C ALA A 69 -13.12 -26.84 -0.15
N LEU A 70 -12.98 -27.61 -1.24
CA LEU A 70 -12.98 -27.11 -2.61
C LEU A 70 -14.34 -26.51 -3.01
N ALA A 71 -15.44 -27.18 -2.64
CA ALA A 71 -16.78 -26.64 -2.87
C ALA A 71 -16.98 -25.29 -2.16
N ALA A 72 -16.48 -25.17 -0.92
CA ALA A 72 -16.51 -23.92 -0.17
C ALA A 72 -15.69 -22.79 -0.82
N THR A 73 -14.69 -23.09 -1.66
CA THR A 73 -13.93 -22.07 -2.39
C THR A 73 -14.76 -21.40 -3.49
N THR A 74 -15.82 -22.08 -3.97
CA THR A 74 -16.71 -21.54 -5.01
C THR A 74 -17.50 -20.32 -4.52
N ILE A 75 -17.68 -20.16 -3.20
CA ILE A 75 -18.34 -18.97 -2.62
C ILE A 75 -17.40 -17.75 -2.56
N SER A 76 -16.10 -17.91 -2.84
CA SER A 76 -15.13 -16.81 -2.88
C SER A 76 -15.57 -15.73 -3.86
N GLY A 77 -15.55 -14.46 -3.41
CA GLY A 77 -16.02 -13.30 -4.18
C GLY A 77 -17.50 -12.93 -3.94
N SER A 78 -18.28 -13.79 -3.27
CA SER A 78 -19.68 -13.50 -2.94
C SER A 78 -19.81 -12.30 -2.00
N ARG A 79 -20.87 -11.50 -2.18
CA ARG A 79 -21.12 -10.31 -1.37
C ARG A 79 -22.03 -10.65 -0.18
N LEU A 80 -21.45 -10.72 1.02
CA LEU A 80 -22.14 -10.98 2.29
C LEU A 80 -22.06 -9.73 3.16
N ASP A 81 -23.21 -9.20 3.60
CA ASP A 81 -23.34 -7.93 4.34
C ASP A 81 -22.54 -6.75 3.74
N GLY A 82 -22.59 -6.62 2.41
CA GLY A 82 -21.92 -5.54 1.69
C GLY A 82 -20.41 -5.67 1.58
N ARG A 83 -19.83 -6.82 1.97
CA ARG A 83 -18.40 -7.13 1.82
C ARG A 83 -18.19 -8.36 0.93
N ASN A 84 -17.14 -8.33 0.12
CA ASN A 84 -16.74 -9.46 -0.70
C ASN A 84 -15.88 -10.41 0.13
N ILE A 85 -16.39 -11.60 0.43
CA ILE A 85 -15.60 -12.59 1.16
C ILE A 85 -14.55 -13.22 0.23
N LYS A 86 -13.35 -13.50 0.77
CA LYS A 86 -12.32 -14.26 0.07
C LYS A 86 -12.18 -15.61 0.75
N VAL A 87 -12.36 -16.70 0.01
CA VAL A 87 -12.14 -18.07 0.52
C VAL A 87 -10.95 -18.69 -0.20
N GLU A 88 -10.04 -19.30 0.57
CA GLU A 88 -8.78 -19.89 0.09
C GLU A 88 -8.53 -21.20 0.85
N LEU A 89 -7.99 -22.21 0.18
CA LEU A 89 -7.61 -23.48 0.82
C LEU A 89 -6.35 -23.27 1.68
N VAL A 90 -6.30 -23.92 2.84
CA VAL A 90 -5.11 -23.94 3.71
C VAL A 90 -4.52 -25.34 3.62
N ASP A 91 -3.32 -25.44 3.05
CA ASP A 91 -2.51 -26.66 3.11
C ASP A 91 -1.77 -26.67 4.46
N ASP A 92 -1.86 -27.76 5.23
CA ASP A 92 -1.34 -27.88 6.60
C ASP A 92 0.21 -28.02 6.71
N ASP A 93 0.97 -27.62 5.69
CA ASP A 93 2.43 -27.72 5.66
C ASP A 93 3.15 -26.42 6.01
N VAL A 94 2.78 -25.70 7.08
CA VAL A 94 3.64 -24.59 7.56
C VAL A 94 3.58 -24.38 9.07
N ASP A 95 4.34 -25.18 9.81
CA ASP A 95 4.92 -24.71 11.07
C ASP A 95 6.17 -23.87 10.74
N ASN A 96 6.01 -22.54 10.86
CA ASN A 96 7.08 -21.55 10.99
C ASN A 96 8.02 -21.33 9.77
N ARG A 97 7.65 -20.39 8.89
CA ARG A 97 8.61 -19.49 8.25
C ARG A 97 7.95 -18.25 7.64
N ASN A 98 8.28 -17.09 8.21
CA ASN A 98 8.38 -15.84 7.45
C ASN A 98 9.13 -16.10 6.14
N ASP A 99 8.72 -15.42 5.05
CA ASP A 99 9.36 -15.39 3.71
C ASP A 99 8.78 -16.37 2.67
N HIS A 100 7.66 -16.05 2.02
CA HIS A 100 7.20 -16.73 0.78
C HIS A 100 6.66 -15.73 -0.25
N GLY A 101 7.57 -14.96 -0.86
CA GLY A 101 7.32 -14.18 -2.06
C GLY A 101 7.72 -14.88 -3.37
N LYS A 102 7.87 -16.20 -3.39
CA LYS A 102 8.47 -16.93 -4.53
C LYS A 102 7.96 -18.37 -4.67
N GLU A 103 6.66 -18.59 -4.93
CA GLU A 103 6.19 -19.94 -5.29
C GLU A 103 4.92 -19.99 -6.14
N THR A 104 4.60 -18.91 -6.86
CA THR A 104 3.46 -18.87 -7.79
C THR A 104 3.87 -19.17 -9.24
N GLU A 105 5.15 -19.39 -9.51
CA GLU A 105 5.70 -19.47 -10.88
C GLU A 105 5.92 -20.92 -11.37
N LEU A 106 5.91 -21.91 -10.47
CA LEU A 106 6.22 -23.31 -10.83
C LEU A 106 5.00 -24.18 -11.15
N VAL A 107 3.80 -23.80 -10.71
CA VAL A 107 2.57 -24.60 -10.91
C VAL A 107 2.01 -24.46 -12.34
N TYR A 108 2.32 -23.36 -13.04
CA TYR A 108 1.81 -23.13 -14.40
C TYR A 108 2.52 -23.99 -15.48
N GLU A 109 3.72 -24.53 -15.22
CA GLU A 109 4.45 -25.32 -16.21
C GLU A 109 4.06 -26.82 -16.23
N GLU A 110 3.54 -27.36 -15.14
CA GLU A 110 3.19 -28.79 -15.06
C GLU A 110 1.82 -29.12 -15.67
N ILE A 111 0.84 -28.21 -15.54
CA ILE A 111 -0.50 -28.39 -16.12
C ILE A 111 -0.45 -28.31 -17.66
N ALA A 112 0.53 -27.59 -18.23
CA ALA A 112 0.73 -27.51 -19.68
C ALA A 112 1.32 -28.78 -20.32
N LYS A 113 1.80 -29.75 -19.52
CA LYS A 113 2.52 -30.93 -20.02
C LYS A 113 1.72 -32.24 -19.98
N SER A 114 0.49 -32.27 -19.46
CA SER A 114 -0.35 -33.49 -19.47
C SER A 114 -1.51 -33.40 -20.47
N GLY A 115 -1.57 -34.38 -21.38
CA GLY A 115 -2.32 -34.32 -22.63
C GLY A 115 -3.83 -34.62 -22.54
N LYS A 116 -4.55 -33.95 -23.44
CA LYS A 116 -5.83 -34.25 -24.13
C LYS A 116 -7.03 -34.80 -23.31
N PRO A 117 -8.17 -34.07 -23.27
CA PRO A 117 -9.46 -34.71 -23.15
C PRO A 117 -9.90 -35.29 -24.52
N THR A 118 -10.54 -36.45 -24.44
CA THR A 118 -11.04 -37.28 -25.54
C THR A 118 -12.16 -36.58 -26.31
N ALA A 119 -12.09 -36.68 -27.64
CA ALA A 119 -13.08 -36.16 -28.56
C ALA A 119 -14.35 -37.05 -28.56
N ALA A 120 -15.44 -36.55 -27.99
CA ALA A 120 -16.78 -37.05 -28.27
C ALA A 120 -17.83 -35.92 -28.13
N ALA A 121 -18.29 -35.46 -29.29
CA ALA A 121 -19.60 -34.89 -29.59
C ALA A 121 -20.24 -33.87 -28.61
N SER A 122 -20.11 -32.59 -28.94
CA SER A 122 -21.21 -31.64 -28.81
C SER A 122 -21.18 -30.66 -30.00
N GLN A 123 -21.99 -30.93 -31.01
CA GLN A 123 -22.28 -29.96 -32.07
C GLN A 123 -23.19 -28.88 -31.48
N ALA A 124 -22.63 -27.70 -31.24
CA ALA A 124 -23.41 -26.50 -31.00
C ALA A 124 -23.79 -25.88 -32.36
N TYR A 125 -25.08 -25.86 -32.66
CA TYR A 125 -25.65 -25.06 -33.74
C TYR A 125 -25.90 -23.63 -33.24
N GLU A 126 -25.57 -22.63 -34.06
CA GLU A 126 -26.04 -21.25 -33.90
C GLU A 126 -26.68 -20.79 -35.22
N TRP A 127 -27.83 -20.11 -35.12
CA TRP A 127 -28.74 -19.84 -36.22
C TRP A 127 -28.17 -18.78 -37.19
N GLY A 128 -28.04 -19.12 -38.48
CA GLY A 128 -27.94 -18.12 -39.57
C GLY A 128 -26.58 -17.73 -40.14
N GLY A 129 -25.51 -18.55 -40.03
CA GLY A 129 -24.20 -18.22 -40.63
C GLY A 129 -23.40 -19.43 -41.11
N LYS A 130 -22.62 -19.27 -42.19
CA LYS A 130 -21.80 -20.31 -42.86
C LYS A 130 -20.84 -21.01 -41.88
N PRO A 131 -20.47 -22.29 -42.14
CA PRO A 131 -19.54 -23.03 -41.29
C PRO A 131 -18.19 -22.29 -41.17
N ILE A 132 -17.75 -22.09 -39.93
CA ILE A 132 -16.45 -21.52 -39.58
C ILE A 132 -15.37 -22.50 -40.06
N ALA A 133 -14.44 -22.04 -40.89
CA ALA A 133 -13.25 -22.79 -41.27
C ALA A 133 -12.50 -23.24 -40.00
N PRO A 134 -11.80 -24.40 -40.00
CA PRO A 134 -11.10 -24.88 -38.81
C PRO A 134 -10.18 -23.77 -38.25
N PRO A 135 -10.08 -23.64 -36.91
CA PRO A 135 -9.30 -22.56 -36.30
C PRO A 135 -7.87 -22.64 -36.83
N ASN A 136 -7.39 -21.55 -37.43
CA ASN A 136 -6.00 -21.43 -37.82
C ASN A 136 -5.15 -21.57 -36.54
N GLU A 137 -4.31 -22.60 -36.45
CA GLU A 137 -3.51 -22.96 -35.25
C GLU A 137 -2.46 -21.90 -34.82
N ASN A 138 -2.45 -20.73 -35.45
CA ASN A 138 -1.55 -19.61 -35.15
C ASN A 138 -2.28 -18.42 -34.51
N VAL A 139 -3.19 -18.65 -33.57
CA VAL A 139 -3.72 -17.57 -32.72
C VAL A 139 -2.88 -17.56 -31.44
N GLY A 140 -1.99 -16.56 -31.32
CA GLY A 140 -1.26 -16.32 -30.08
C GLY A 140 -2.22 -16.20 -28.89
N PRO A 141 -1.73 -16.38 -27.64
CA PRO A 141 -2.58 -16.34 -26.46
C PRO A 141 -3.45 -15.08 -26.46
N LYS A 142 -4.77 -15.26 -26.27
CA LYS A 142 -5.73 -14.14 -26.20
C LYS A 142 -5.30 -13.20 -25.07
N GLU A 143 -5.12 -11.93 -25.39
CA GLU A 143 -4.82 -10.91 -24.38
C GLU A 143 -5.93 -10.87 -23.33
N THR A 144 -5.55 -11.03 -22.06
CA THR A 144 -6.48 -10.87 -20.95
C THR A 144 -6.66 -9.38 -20.64
N PRO A 145 -7.87 -8.95 -20.22
CA PRO A 145 -8.09 -7.55 -19.88
C PRO A 145 -7.18 -7.11 -18.72
N ASN A 146 -6.38 -6.07 -18.94
CA ASN A 146 -5.59 -5.45 -17.89
C ASN A 146 -6.44 -4.36 -17.20
N PHE A 147 -6.81 -4.58 -15.94
CA PHE A 147 -7.53 -3.61 -15.11
C PHE A 147 -6.61 -2.70 -14.29
N ALA A 148 -5.28 -2.85 -14.43
CA ALA A 148 -4.36 -1.90 -13.82
C ALA A 148 -4.58 -0.52 -14.44
N PRO A 149 -4.53 0.56 -13.64
CA PRO A 149 -4.70 1.91 -14.15
C PRO A 149 -3.66 2.17 -15.24
N SER A 150 -4.13 2.50 -16.44
CA SER A 150 -3.23 2.80 -17.54
C SER A 150 -2.47 4.07 -17.19
N GLY A 151 -1.14 4.02 -17.21
CA GLY A 151 -0.30 5.18 -16.89
C GLY A 151 -0.51 6.38 -17.81
N ALA A 152 -1.34 6.25 -18.86
CA ALA A 152 -1.75 7.30 -19.79
C ALA A 152 -2.67 8.36 -19.15
N LEU A 153 -3.61 7.96 -18.28
CA LEU A 153 -4.43 8.92 -17.51
C LEU A 153 -3.57 9.77 -16.59
N TYR A 154 -2.60 9.14 -15.94
CA TYR A 154 -1.61 9.87 -15.13
C TYR A 154 -0.79 10.82 -15.98
N LYS A 155 -0.43 10.48 -17.24
CA LYS A 155 0.37 11.35 -18.13
C LYS A 155 -0.24 12.72 -18.35
N GLU A 156 -1.56 12.83 -18.44
CA GLU A 156 -2.23 14.11 -18.65
C GLU A 156 -2.17 15.02 -17.42
N GLN A 157 -2.05 14.45 -16.22
CA GLN A 157 -1.91 15.18 -14.95
C GLN A 157 -0.44 15.35 -14.51
N ARG A 158 0.54 14.87 -15.29
CA ARG A 158 1.96 14.95 -14.92
C ARG A 158 2.43 16.38 -14.94
N VAL A 159 2.72 16.91 -13.75
CA VAL A 159 3.56 18.10 -13.64
C VAL A 159 4.99 17.68 -13.97
N THR A 160 5.54 18.22 -15.05
CA THR A 160 6.93 17.96 -15.46
C THR A 160 7.77 19.20 -15.19
N ARG A 161 9.02 18.97 -14.76
CA ARG A 161 10.04 20.01 -14.59
C ARG A 161 11.31 19.54 -15.27
N CYS A 162 11.83 20.36 -16.18
CA CYS A 162 13.02 20.03 -16.98
C CYS A 162 12.90 18.65 -17.69
N GLY A 163 11.71 18.31 -18.19
CA GLY A 163 11.43 17.03 -18.85
C GLY A 163 11.35 15.81 -17.92
N LYS A 164 11.50 15.98 -16.60
CA LYS A 164 11.33 14.91 -15.61
C LYS A 164 9.98 15.06 -14.89
N GLU A 165 9.32 13.95 -14.64
CA GLU A 165 8.03 13.89 -13.95
C GLU A 165 8.21 14.15 -12.44
N LEU A 166 7.40 15.04 -11.89
CA LEU A 166 7.35 15.27 -10.44
C LEU A 166 6.43 14.24 -9.78
N LYS A 167 6.92 13.64 -8.68
CA LYS A 167 6.12 12.73 -7.85
C LYS A 167 5.04 13.43 -7.05
N PHE A 168 5.24 14.72 -6.77
CA PHE A 168 4.43 15.50 -5.86
C PHE A 168 3.67 16.60 -6.62
N VAL A 169 2.39 16.75 -6.26
CA VAL A 169 1.52 17.82 -6.76
C VAL A 169 1.07 18.64 -5.55
N GLU A 170 1.15 19.96 -5.66
CA GLU A 170 0.76 20.85 -4.57
C GLU A 170 -0.76 20.75 -4.29
N PRO A 171 -1.18 20.69 -3.02
CA PRO A 171 -2.58 20.68 -2.65
C PRO A 171 -3.23 22.06 -2.91
N LEU A 172 -4.56 22.10 -2.96
CA LEU A 172 -5.31 23.36 -3.18
C LEU A 172 -5.12 24.40 -2.06
N ASP A 173 -4.78 23.95 -0.86
CA ASP A 173 -4.48 24.81 0.28
C ASP A 173 -3.00 25.27 0.32
N ALA A 174 -2.22 24.95 -0.72
CA ALA A 174 -0.87 25.44 -0.89
C ALA A 174 -0.85 26.96 -1.02
N LYS A 175 -0.08 27.63 -0.16
CA LYS A 175 0.07 29.08 -0.20
C LYS A 175 1.46 29.49 0.25
N ARG A 176 2.03 30.49 -0.40
CA ARG A 176 3.29 31.12 0.01
C ARG A 176 3.15 31.67 1.44
N PRO A 177 4.14 31.50 2.33
CA PRO A 177 4.08 32.07 3.67
C PRO A 177 4.17 33.60 3.65
N ASP A 178 3.51 34.24 4.62
CA ASP A 178 3.64 35.69 4.84
C ASP A 178 4.90 36.03 5.64
N LYS A 179 5.37 35.10 6.47
CA LYS A 179 6.60 35.22 7.26
C LYS A 179 7.81 34.83 6.42
N ARG A 180 8.96 35.43 6.72
CA ARG A 180 10.22 35.04 6.09
C ARG A 180 10.76 33.79 6.77
N TRP A 181 10.95 32.75 5.98
CA TRP A 181 11.49 31.45 6.38
C TRP A 181 12.83 31.22 5.68
N ARG A 182 13.78 30.71 6.46
CA ARG A 182 15.13 30.40 5.98
C ARG A 182 15.51 29.00 6.46
N LEU A 183 16.20 28.28 5.59
CA LEU A 183 16.75 26.96 5.89
C LEU A 183 18.27 27.09 5.95
N TYR A 184 18.85 26.81 7.10
CA TYR A 184 20.29 26.84 7.33
C TYR A 184 20.85 25.44 7.20
N VAL A 185 21.93 25.28 6.44
CA VAL A 185 22.53 23.96 6.21
C VAL A 185 23.83 23.85 6.97
N PHE A 186 23.89 22.88 7.86
CA PHE A 186 25.08 22.52 8.62
C PHE A 186 25.66 21.24 8.04
N LYS A 187 26.98 21.19 7.89
CA LYS A 187 27.71 19.96 7.52
C LYS A 187 28.75 19.70 8.61
N ASN A 188 28.67 18.54 9.23
CA ASN A 188 29.54 18.17 10.35
C ASN A 188 29.52 19.22 11.48
N GLY A 189 28.32 19.73 11.82
CA GLY A 189 28.11 20.74 12.86
C GLY A 189 28.56 22.16 12.53
N LYS A 190 29.11 22.41 11.34
CA LYS A 190 29.50 23.76 10.88
C LYS A 190 28.53 24.26 9.83
N LEU A 191 28.12 25.51 9.94
CA LEU A 191 27.31 26.16 8.91
C LEU A 191 28.10 26.14 7.58
N LEU A 192 27.46 25.67 6.50
CA LEU A 192 28.02 25.75 5.16
C LEU A 192 28.17 27.22 4.78
N GLN A 193 29.34 27.58 4.23
CA GLN A 193 29.59 28.93 3.74
C GLN A 193 29.15 29.07 2.29
N GLY A 194 28.83 30.30 1.88
CA GLY A 194 28.40 30.60 0.50
C GLY A 194 26.90 30.40 0.26
N GLU A 195 26.55 30.22 -1.01
CA GLU A 195 25.15 30.14 -1.47
C GLU A 195 24.43 28.87 -1.00
N ASP A 196 25.17 27.78 -0.78
CA ASP A 196 24.62 26.49 -0.29
C ASP A 196 24.38 26.46 1.23
N GLY A 197 24.72 27.53 1.94
CA GLY A 197 24.60 27.63 3.40
C GLY A 197 23.21 28.04 3.89
N VAL A 198 22.49 28.83 3.09
CA VAL A 198 21.20 29.41 3.47
C VAL A 198 20.26 29.42 2.28
N PHE A 199 19.11 28.74 2.41
CA PHE A 199 18.05 28.75 1.42
C PHE A 199 16.88 29.61 1.89
N TYR A 200 16.43 30.53 1.04
CA TYR A 200 15.25 31.35 1.29
C TYR A 200 13.99 30.60 0.86
N VAL A 201 13.25 30.08 1.85
CA VAL A 201 12.11 29.19 1.63
C VAL A 201 10.77 29.90 1.80
N ASP A 202 10.72 31.20 1.51
CA ASP A 202 9.54 32.05 1.61
C ASP A 202 9.01 32.57 0.26
N GLN A 203 9.73 32.30 -0.82
CA GLN A 203 9.40 32.80 -2.17
C GLN A 203 8.33 31.94 -2.87
N LYS A 204 8.22 30.66 -2.52
CA LYS A 204 7.29 29.68 -3.12
C LYS A 204 6.42 29.02 -2.05
N SER A 205 5.35 28.37 -2.47
CA SER A 205 4.52 27.51 -1.62
C SER A 205 5.15 26.13 -1.40
N CYS A 206 5.97 25.63 -2.34
CA CYS A 206 6.59 24.32 -2.26
C CYS A 206 8.08 24.36 -2.64
N TYR A 207 8.87 23.52 -1.97
CA TYR A 207 10.29 23.30 -2.25
C TYR A 207 10.60 21.81 -2.24
N LEU A 208 11.19 21.32 -3.34
CA LEU A 208 11.57 19.92 -3.48
C LEU A 208 13.01 19.69 -3.05
N PHE A 209 13.23 18.67 -2.22
CA PHE A 209 14.54 18.18 -1.81
C PHE A 209 14.93 16.91 -2.58
N GLY A 210 16.20 16.75 -2.87
CA GLY A 210 16.72 15.51 -3.45
C GLY A 210 18.14 15.62 -3.96
N ARG A 211 18.63 14.57 -4.62
CA ARG A 211 19.98 14.56 -5.23
C ARG A 211 20.02 15.07 -6.67
N ASP A 212 18.88 15.18 -7.36
CA ASP A 212 18.82 15.52 -8.79
C ASP A 212 18.64 17.04 -8.99
N ARG A 213 19.76 17.76 -9.14
CA ARG A 213 19.82 19.23 -9.24
C ARG A 213 18.97 19.83 -10.36
N ASP A 214 18.68 19.09 -11.43
CA ASP A 214 17.87 19.61 -12.54
C ASP A 214 16.40 19.79 -12.15
N VAL A 215 15.93 19.03 -11.15
CA VAL A 215 14.52 18.95 -10.75
C VAL A 215 14.27 19.62 -9.41
N VAL A 216 15.21 19.49 -8.47
CA VAL A 216 15.01 19.88 -7.08
C VAL A 216 15.34 21.37 -6.88
N ASP A 217 14.68 21.99 -5.90
CA ASP A 217 14.99 23.35 -5.48
C ASP A 217 16.12 23.39 -4.46
N ILE A 218 16.21 22.37 -3.60
CA ILE A 218 17.20 22.29 -2.52
C ILE A 218 18.00 20.98 -2.67
N PRO A 219 19.27 21.06 -3.08
CA PRO A 219 20.09 19.87 -3.31
C PRO A 219 20.63 19.28 -2.00
N ILE A 220 20.41 17.98 -1.81
CA ILE A 220 20.98 17.23 -0.67
C ILE A 220 22.43 16.81 -0.96
N ASP A 221 22.79 16.62 -2.24
CA ASP A 221 24.11 16.14 -2.72
C ASP A 221 24.66 14.94 -1.95
N HIS A 222 23.81 13.94 -1.70
CA HIS A 222 24.23 12.73 -1.03
C HIS A 222 23.73 11.48 -1.76
N PRO A 223 24.55 10.43 -1.96
CA PRO A 223 24.16 9.25 -2.72
C PRO A 223 23.04 8.45 -2.05
N SER A 224 22.93 8.51 -0.72
CA SER A 224 21.81 7.86 -0.01
C SER A 224 20.48 8.60 -0.16
N ALA A 225 20.47 9.82 -0.71
CA ALA A 225 19.23 10.55 -0.96
C ALA A 225 18.62 10.18 -2.31
N SER A 226 17.30 9.97 -2.34
CA SER A 226 16.55 9.79 -3.60
C SER A 226 16.60 11.04 -4.50
N LYS A 227 16.37 10.85 -5.81
CA LYS A 227 16.38 11.96 -6.81
C LYS A 227 15.39 13.07 -6.43
N GLN A 228 14.18 12.65 -6.06
CA GLN A 228 13.16 13.44 -5.38
C GLN A 228 12.95 12.73 -4.03
N HIS A 229 13.28 13.38 -2.92
CA HIS A 229 13.40 12.76 -1.60
C HIS A 229 12.26 13.19 -0.67
N ALA A 230 12.08 14.50 -0.51
CA ALA A 230 11.08 15.07 0.38
C ALA A 230 10.62 16.42 -0.16
N VAL A 231 9.48 16.90 0.31
CA VAL A 231 8.93 18.21 -0.04
C VAL A 231 8.64 19.03 1.21
N LEU A 232 9.08 20.29 1.19
CA LEU A 232 8.60 21.30 2.12
C LEU A 232 7.43 22.02 1.47
N GLN A 233 6.24 21.83 2.02
CA GLN A 233 5.01 22.44 1.56
C GLN A 233 4.48 23.43 2.60
N PHE A 234 4.25 24.66 2.19
CA PHE A 234 3.50 25.64 2.96
C PHE A 234 2.01 25.50 2.67
N ARG A 235 1.20 25.32 3.72
CA ARG A 235 -0.26 25.12 3.61
C ARG A 235 -0.98 26.13 4.48
N GLN A 236 -2.06 26.68 3.95
CA GLN A 236 -2.94 27.57 4.67
C GLN A 236 -3.94 26.74 5.48
N VAL A 237 -3.85 26.82 6.81
CA VAL A 237 -4.69 26.04 7.72
C VAL A 237 -5.49 26.96 8.64
N ILE A 238 -6.66 26.49 9.06
CA ILE A 238 -7.46 27.13 10.11
C ILE A 238 -6.89 26.63 11.45
N PRO A 239 -6.25 27.48 12.26
CA PRO A 239 -5.74 27.06 13.57
C PRO A 239 -6.92 26.72 14.50
N LYS A 240 -6.75 25.69 15.34
CA LYS A 240 -7.80 25.21 16.26
C LYS A 240 -8.39 26.31 17.16
N ASN A 241 -7.60 27.33 17.47
CA ASN A 241 -7.95 28.41 18.39
C ASN A 241 -8.01 29.80 17.72
N GLY A 242 -8.10 29.87 16.39
CA GLY A 242 -8.09 31.16 15.70
C GLY A 242 -8.98 31.21 14.48
N ASP A 243 -9.66 32.34 14.33
CA ASP A 243 -10.55 32.61 13.19
C ASP A 243 -9.79 32.99 11.91
N ARG A 244 -8.48 33.23 12.00
CA ARG A 244 -7.65 33.65 10.87
C ARG A 244 -6.86 32.48 10.32
N LEU A 245 -6.94 32.32 9.00
CA LEU A 245 -6.11 31.40 8.24
C LEU A 245 -4.63 31.73 8.43
N VAL A 246 -3.81 30.73 8.76
CA VAL A 246 -2.36 30.87 8.92
C VAL A 246 -1.64 29.91 7.98
N THR A 247 -0.61 30.39 7.31
CA THR A 247 0.26 29.54 6.49
C THR A 247 1.33 28.89 7.35
N LYS A 248 1.39 27.55 7.34
CA LYS A 248 2.34 26.75 8.12
C LYS A 248 3.20 25.86 7.22
N PRO A 249 4.49 25.63 7.56
CA PRO A 249 5.34 24.70 6.85
C PRO A 249 5.08 23.25 7.28
N TYR A 250 5.11 22.34 6.30
CA TYR A 250 5.04 20.91 6.49
C TYR A 250 6.13 20.21 5.69
N ILE A 251 6.74 19.18 6.27
CA ILE A 251 7.62 18.25 5.55
C ILE A 251 6.84 16.97 5.21
N MET A 252 7.08 16.42 4.02
CA MET A 252 6.59 15.11 3.62
C MET A 252 7.71 14.36 2.90
N ASP A 253 7.94 13.10 3.28
CA ASP A 253 8.85 12.19 2.60
C ASP A 253 8.15 11.54 1.39
N LEU A 254 8.80 11.58 0.21
CA LEU A 254 8.27 11.08 -1.06
C LEU A 254 8.66 9.62 -1.32
N GLU A 255 8.47 8.78 -0.31
CA GLU A 255 8.91 7.39 -0.27
C GLU A 255 10.41 7.27 -0.61
N SER A 256 11.21 8.02 0.14
CA SER A 256 12.65 8.02 -0.06
C SER A 256 13.26 6.68 0.37
N THR A 257 14.34 6.29 -0.31
CA THR A 257 14.98 4.97 -0.11
C THR A 257 15.52 4.79 1.31
N ASN A 258 16.07 5.84 1.91
CA ASN A 258 16.69 5.79 3.23
C ASN A 258 15.89 6.58 4.30
N GLY A 259 14.72 7.10 3.95
CA GLY A 259 13.88 7.89 4.84
C GLY A 259 14.37 9.31 5.11
N THR A 260 13.45 10.11 5.65
CA THR A 260 13.69 11.44 6.20
C THR A 260 13.63 11.38 7.73
N PHE A 261 14.44 12.20 8.39
CA PHE A 261 14.50 12.31 9.84
C PHE A 261 14.20 13.74 10.26
N LEU A 262 13.30 13.90 11.22
CA LEU A 262 12.94 15.16 11.86
C LEU A 262 13.36 15.07 13.34
N ASN A 263 14.24 15.98 13.78
CA ASN A 263 14.79 15.98 15.15
C ASN A 263 15.39 14.62 15.56
N ASN A 264 16.09 13.96 14.63
CA ASN A 264 16.65 12.61 14.74
C ASN A 264 15.64 11.44 14.75
N GLU A 265 14.34 11.71 14.70
CA GLU A 265 13.32 10.68 14.59
C GLU A 265 12.93 10.46 13.13
N ARG A 266 12.82 9.20 12.70
CA ARG A 266 12.41 8.88 11.34
C ARG A 266 10.91 9.15 11.20
N ILE A 267 10.54 9.95 10.20
CA ILE A 267 9.13 10.23 9.90
C ILE A 267 8.55 9.18 8.92
N GLU A 268 7.23 9.02 8.96
CA GLU A 268 6.52 8.17 8.00
C GLU A 268 6.48 8.80 6.61
N ALA A 269 6.58 7.96 5.57
CA ALA A 269 6.46 8.40 4.18
C ALA A 269 5.02 8.81 3.84
N LEU A 270 4.87 9.69 2.85
CA LEU A 270 3.59 10.17 2.31
C LEU A 270 2.65 10.83 3.33
N ARG A 271 3.19 11.27 4.48
CA ARG A 271 2.46 11.98 5.52
C ARG A 271 3.07 13.36 5.76
N TYR A 272 2.22 14.37 5.93
CA TYR A 272 2.65 15.70 6.31
C TYR A 272 2.95 15.77 7.81
N TYR A 273 4.14 16.28 8.14
CA TYR A 273 4.56 16.63 9.49
C TYR A 273 4.73 18.14 9.58
N GLU A 274 4.06 18.78 10.54
CA GLU A 274 4.20 20.22 10.78
C GLU A 274 5.64 20.51 11.22
N LEU A 275 6.30 21.47 10.57
CA LEU A 275 7.61 21.94 11.00
C LEU A 275 7.47 23.13 11.94
N LEU A 276 8.24 23.08 13.02
CA LEU A 276 8.39 24.17 13.96
C LEU A 276 9.73 24.87 13.73
N PRO A 277 9.84 26.17 14.07
CA PRO A 277 11.13 26.84 14.08
C PRO A 277 12.13 26.09 14.99
N LYS A 278 13.37 25.98 14.53
CA LYS A 278 14.49 25.21 15.12
C LYS A 278 14.47 23.70 14.88
N ASP A 279 13.45 23.18 14.21
CA ASP A 279 13.46 21.77 13.81
C ASP A 279 14.63 21.47 12.87
N VAL A 280 15.22 20.30 13.10
CA VAL A 280 16.37 19.79 12.36
C VAL A 280 15.93 18.66 11.44
N LEU A 281 16.16 18.84 10.14
CA LEU A 281 15.89 17.84 9.12
C LEU A 281 17.19 17.17 8.68
N ARG A 282 17.16 15.84 8.55
CA ARG A 282 18.24 15.05 7.94
C ARG A 282 17.63 14.08 6.93
N PHE A 283 18.31 13.92 5.80
CA PHE A 283 17.81 13.10 4.69
C PHE A 283 18.73 11.91 4.44
N GLY A 284 18.18 10.71 4.56
CA GLY A 284 18.95 9.46 4.56
C GLY A 284 20.15 9.52 5.50
N HIS A 285 21.28 9.01 5.02
CA HIS A 285 22.57 9.02 5.73
C HIS A 285 23.43 10.27 5.45
N SER A 286 22.83 11.39 5.03
CA SER A 286 23.59 12.62 4.80
C SER A 286 24.15 13.17 6.11
N SER A 287 25.39 13.66 6.09
CA SER A 287 25.97 14.44 7.20
C SER A 287 25.53 15.90 7.21
N ARG A 288 24.68 16.29 6.25
CA ARG A 288 24.04 17.61 6.21
C ARG A 288 22.79 17.61 7.09
N GLU A 289 22.67 18.64 7.91
CA GLU A 289 21.52 18.93 8.75
C GLU A 289 20.92 20.25 8.30
N PHE A 290 19.60 20.27 8.13
CA PHE A 290 18.87 21.44 7.63
C PHE A 290 18.02 21.97 8.78
N VAL A 291 18.31 23.17 9.24
CA VAL A 291 17.60 23.81 10.35
C VAL A 291 16.67 24.88 9.79
N ILE A 292 15.37 24.76 10.07
CA ILE A 292 14.38 25.72 9.58
C ILE A 292 14.12 26.81 10.63
N LEU A 293 14.19 28.07 10.23
CA LEU A 293 14.01 29.22 11.12
C LEU A 293 13.17 30.30 10.43
N THR A 294 12.48 31.08 11.26
CA THR A 294 11.76 32.29 10.84
C THR A 294 12.52 33.53 11.32
N THR A 295 12.52 34.61 10.54
CA THR A 295 13.21 35.87 10.90
C THR A 295 12.69 36.51 12.18
N ASP A 296 11.46 36.21 12.56
CA ASP A 296 10.79 36.83 13.70
C ASP A 296 11.07 36.06 15.00
N TYR A 297 11.88 35.00 14.92
CA TYR A 297 12.29 34.23 16.09
C TYR A 297 13.26 35.06 16.93
N ARG A 298 12.73 35.79 17.90
CA ARG A 298 13.50 36.39 19.00
C ARG A 298 13.73 35.31 20.05
N GLU A 299 14.97 35.22 20.55
CA GLU A 299 15.37 34.31 21.63
C GLU A 299 14.55 34.53 22.91
#